data_AF-A0A1J3J6I6-F1
#
_entry.id   AF-A0A1J3J6I6-F1
#
_cell.length_a   1.000
_cell.length_b   1.000
_cell.length_c   1.000
_cell.angle_alpha   90.00
_cell.angle_beta   90.00
_cell.angle_gamma   90.00
#
_symmetry.space_group_name_H-M   'P 1'
#
loop_
_entity.id
_entity.type
_entity.pdbx_description
1 polymer ?
#
loop_
_entity_poly.entity_id
_entity_poly.type
_entity_poly.pdbx_seq_one_letter_code
_entity_poly.pdbx_strand_id
1 'polypeptide(L)'
;IMLNIRLLVVGDFGYRFVRCNYSDLAPECANPSEQGYFPERILLYDRHPGGTGISAQIRPFFAELLKASLDLLTSCCCSAETGCPSCVQNYACHNEVIHKNTAIMIIKGVLEADKLYFQDES
;
A
#
# COMPACT_ATOMS: atom_id res chain seq x y z
N ILE A 1 -5.44 -3.25 -4.34
CA ILE A 1 -4.46 -2.20 -4.72
C ILE A 1 -3.12 -2.56 -4.13
N MET A 2 -2.05 -2.47 -4.91
CA MET A 2 -0.72 -2.73 -4.38
C MET A 2 -0.24 -1.48 -3.62
N LEU A 3 -0.16 -1.58 -2.29
CA LEU A 3 0.47 -0.53 -1.50
C LEU A 3 1.97 -0.65 -1.63
N ASN A 4 2.61 0.46 -1.98
CA ASN A 4 4.05 0.49 -2.10
C ASN A 4 4.68 0.47 -0.69
N ILE A 5 5.04 -0.73 -0.22
CA ILE A 5 5.73 -0.96 1.07
C ILE A 5 7.05 -0.17 1.16
N ARG A 6 7.58 0.32 0.04
CA ARG A 6 8.75 1.19 0.03
C ARG A 6 8.57 2.45 0.90
N LEU A 7 7.33 2.94 1.08
CA LEU A 7 7.01 4.01 2.04
C LEU A 7 7.26 3.65 3.52
N LEU A 8 7.23 2.36 3.86
CA LEU A 8 7.57 1.85 5.20
C LEU A 8 9.07 1.63 5.39
N VAL A 9 9.81 1.42 4.30
CA VAL A 9 11.20 0.92 4.32
C VAL A 9 12.22 2.03 4.01
N VAL A 10 11.85 3.01 3.18
CA VAL A 10 12.80 4.00 2.64
C VAL A 10 12.77 5.28 3.47
N GLY A 11 13.84 5.48 4.21
CA GLY A 11 14.12 6.67 5.03
C GLY A 11 14.50 7.92 4.23
N ASP A 12 13.75 8.29 3.19
CA ASP A 12 13.91 9.57 2.49
C ASP A 12 13.01 10.68 3.05
N PHE A 13 12.10 10.36 3.97
CA PHE A 13 11.35 11.32 4.79
C PHE A 13 11.20 10.76 6.21
N GLY A 14 12.23 10.94 7.04
CA GLY A 14 12.29 10.69 8.49
C GLY A 14 11.30 9.68 9.06
N TYR A 15 11.72 8.42 9.24
CA TYR A 15 11.18 7.40 10.19
C TYR A 15 9.77 7.65 10.74
N ARG A 16 8.76 7.73 9.86
CA ARG A 16 7.46 8.29 10.24
C ARG A 16 6.48 7.29 10.85
N PHE A 17 6.69 5.99 10.65
CA PHE A 17 5.75 4.94 11.10
C PHE A 17 6.42 3.80 11.86
N VAL A 18 7.11 2.87 11.19
CA VAL A 18 7.81 1.73 11.83
C VAL A 18 9.08 1.41 11.03
N ARG A 19 10.20 1.10 11.68
CA ARG A 19 11.42 0.65 10.99
C ARG A 19 11.28 -0.81 10.59
N CYS A 20 11.23 -1.07 9.29
CA CYS A 20 11.05 -2.41 8.72
C CYS A 20 11.89 -2.52 7.45
N ASN A 21 12.26 -3.74 7.07
CA ASN A 21 12.75 -4.06 5.74
C ASN A 21 11.58 -4.50 4.84
N TYR A 22 11.79 -4.41 3.53
CA TYR A 22 10.90 -4.94 2.51
C TYR A 22 10.65 -6.45 2.67
N SER A 23 11.58 -7.18 3.29
CA SER A 23 11.41 -8.61 3.59
C SER A 23 10.49 -8.89 4.80
N ASP A 24 10.19 -7.89 5.63
CA ASP A 24 9.42 -8.10 6.86
C ASP A 24 7.92 -8.10 6.63
N LEU A 25 7.46 -7.31 5.66
CA LEU A 25 6.05 -7.14 5.32
C LEU A 25 5.79 -7.50 3.86
N ALA A 26 4.62 -8.05 3.60
CA ALA A 26 4.16 -8.33 2.24
C ALA A 26 2.74 -7.81 2.02
N PRO A 27 2.44 -7.25 0.84
CA PRO A 27 1.08 -6.93 0.47
C PRO A 27 0.42 -8.16 -0.15
N GLU A 28 -0.89 -8.27 -0.01
CA GLU A 28 -1.67 -9.18 -0.84
C GLU A 28 -1.74 -8.61 -2.27
N CYS A 29 -1.22 -9.36 -3.23
CA CYS A 29 -1.14 -8.97 -4.63
C CYS A 29 -2.05 -9.87 -5.46
N ALA A 30 -2.75 -9.28 -6.43
CA ALA A 30 -3.54 -10.05 -7.38
C ALA A 30 -2.60 -10.85 -8.30
N ASN A 31 -2.86 -12.15 -8.42
CA ASN A 31 -2.19 -13.01 -9.37
C ASN A 31 -3.14 -13.27 -10.55
N PRO A 32 -2.84 -12.80 -11.78
CA PRO A 32 -3.71 -13.00 -12.95
C PRO A 32 -3.93 -14.48 -13.30
N SER A 33 -3.01 -15.35 -12.88
CA SER A 33 -3.08 -16.79 -13.14
C SER A 33 -3.98 -17.53 -12.14
N GLU A 34 -4.36 -16.90 -11.03
CA GLU A 34 -5.28 -17.49 -10.06
C GLU A 34 -6.72 -17.34 -10.55
N GLN A 35 -7.38 -18.46 -10.85
CA GLN A 35 -8.78 -18.51 -11.30
C GLN A 35 -9.80 -18.39 -10.15
N GLY A 36 -9.41 -17.71 -9.06
CA GLY A 36 -10.20 -17.59 -7.83
C GLY A 36 -10.84 -16.21 -7.65
N TYR A 37 -11.70 -16.10 -6.63
CA TYR A 37 -12.21 -14.82 -6.16
C TYR A 37 -11.09 -14.02 -5.50
N PHE A 38 -10.79 -12.84 -6.05
CA PHE A 38 -9.89 -11.88 -5.41
C PHE A 38 -10.73 -10.93 -4.53
N PRO A 39 -10.51 -10.89 -3.21
CA PRO A 39 -11.30 -10.06 -2.32
C PRO A 39 -11.03 -8.57 -2.55
N GLU A 40 -12.08 -7.77 -2.45
CA GLU A 40 -12.02 -6.30 -2.53
C GLU A 40 -11.47 -5.71 -1.22
N ARG A 41 -10.19 -5.97 -0.93
CA ARG A 41 -9.51 -5.48 0.26
C ARG A 41 -8.08 -5.08 -0.03
N ILE A 42 -7.51 -4.33 0.90
CA ILE A 42 -6.08 -4.08 0.97
C ILE A 42 -5.57 -4.79 2.22
N LEU A 43 -4.66 -5.75 2.04
CA LEU A 43 -4.09 -6.50 3.13
C LEU A 43 -2.57 -6.34 3.15
N LEU A 44 -2.04 -6.01 4.32
CA LEU A 44 -0.61 -5.91 4.62
C LEU A 44 -0.34 -6.81 5.82
N TYR A 45 0.60 -7.75 5.70
CA TYR A 45 0.87 -8.75 6.72
C TYR A 45 2.38 -8.99 6.92
N ASP A 46 2.73 -9.52 8.09
CA ASP A 46 4.11 -9.91 8.41
C ASP A 46 4.47 -11.19 7.64
N ARG A 47 5.56 -11.15 6.87
CA ARG A 47 5.97 -12.28 6.01
C ARG A 47 6.62 -13.42 6.79
N HIS A 48 7.10 -13.15 8.00
CA HIS A 48 7.81 -14.13 8.81
C HIS A 48 6.85 -15.06 9.56
N PRO A 49 7.12 -16.38 9.60
CA PRO A 49 6.33 -17.31 10.40
C PRO A 49 6.42 -16.93 11.88
N GLY A 50 5.27 -16.84 12.54
CA GLY A 50 5.14 -16.32 13.91
C GLY A 50 4.88 -14.82 14.00
N GLY A 51 5.04 -14.07 12.90
CA GLY A 51 4.82 -12.63 12.83
C GLY A 51 5.94 -11.83 13.49
N THR A 52 6.33 -10.72 12.86
CA THR A 52 7.27 -9.76 13.46
C THR A 52 6.55 -8.73 14.34
N GLY A 53 5.21 -8.66 14.28
CA GLY A 53 4.41 -7.69 15.02
C GLY A 53 4.46 -6.28 14.44
N ILE A 54 5.02 -6.12 13.24
CA ILE A 54 5.13 -4.84 12.55
C ILE A 54 3.77 -4.43 11.99
N SER A 55 3.04 -5.39 11.40
CA SER A 55 1.66 -5.19 10.95
C SER A 55 0.76 -4.59 12.04
N ALA A 56 0.88 -5.07 13.28
CA ALA A 56 0.14 -4.56 14.44
C ALA A 56 0.53 -3.13 14.82
N GLN A 57 1.82 -2.78 14.69
CA GLN A 57 2.33 -1.43 14.96
C GLN A 57 1.90 -0.41 13.89
N ILE A 58 1.76 -0.84 12.63
CA ILE A 58 1.34 0.03 11.52
C ILE A 58 -0.17 0.29 11.54
N ARG A 59 -0.97 -0.62 12.10
CA ARG A 59 -2.44 -0.52 12.16
C ARG A 59 -2.96 0.89 12.51
N PRO A 60 -2.55 1.56 13.60
CA PRO A 60 -3.03 2.91 13.94
C PRO A 60 -2.61 3.99 12.93
N PHE A 61 -1.50 3.78 12.22
CA PHE A 61 -0.97 4.73 11.23
C PHE A 61 -1.39 4.40 9.79
N PHE A 62 -2.26 3.41 9.59
CA PHE A 62 -2.60 2.92 8.26
C PHE A 62 -3.21 4.03 7.38
N ALA A 63 -4.07 4.88 7.93
CA ALA A 63 -4.64 6.02 7.22
C ALA A 63 -3.58 7.06 6.81
N GLU A 64 -2.58 7.31 7.65
CA GLU A 64 -1.46 8.21 7.31
C GLU A 64 -0.55 7.61 6.24
N LEU A 65 -0.34 6.30 6.29
CA LEU A 65 0.39 5.55 5.27
C LEU A 65 -0.31 5.63 3.92
N LEU A 66 -1.64 5.53 3.89
CA LEU A 66 -2.43 5.70 2.67
C LEU A 66 -2.30 7.13 2.11
N LYS A 67 -2.31 8.16 2.97
CA LYS A 67 -2.07 9.55 2.55
C LYS A 67 -0.68 9.72 1.95
N ALA A 68 0.36 9.22 2.62
CA ALA A 68 1.73 9.28 2.10
C ALA A 68 1.88 8.51 0.76
N SER A 69 1.15 7.41 0.60
CA SER A 69 1.07 6.67 -0.67
C SER A 69 0.43 7.51 -1.77
N LEU A 70 -0.67 8.21 -1.47
CA LEU A 70 -1.32 9.11 -2.41
C LEU A 70 -0.38 10.26 -2.83
N ASP A 71 0.35 10.85 -1.89
CA ASP A 71 1.34 11.90 -2.16
C ASP A 71 2.47 11.40 -3.06
N LEU A 72 2.99 10.19 -2.83
CA LEU A 72 4.01 9.58 -3.68
C LEU A 72 3.49 9.34 -5.11
N LEU A 73 2.26 8.84 -5.24
CA LEU A 73 1.65 8.55 -6.54
C LEU A 73 1.38 9.82 -7.35
N THR A 74 0.96 10.89 -6.68
CA THR A 74 0.64 12.17 -7.31
C THR A 74 1.88 13.00 -7.63
N SER A 75 2.93 12.93 -6.80
CA SER A 75 4.21 13.63 -7.03
C SER A 75 5.09 12.96 -8.08
N CYS A 76 4.90 11.66 -8.34
CA CYS A 76 5.71 10.95 -9.32
C CYS A 76 5.38 11.38 -10.77
N CYS A 77 6.37 11.94 -11.48
CA CYS A 77 6.25 12.39 -12.87
C CYS A 77 6.33 11.26 -13.93
N CYS A 78 6.08 9.99 -13.57
CA CYS A 78 6.13 8.90 -14.53
C CYS A 78 5.00 9.02 -15.58
N SER A 79 5.37 8.88 -16.86
CA SER A 79 4.45 8.96 -18.01
C SER A 79 3.74 7.63 -18.31
N ALA A 80 4.21 6.52 -17.74
CA ALA A 80 3.62 5.21 -17.94
C ALA A 80 2.35 5.04 -17.09
N GLU A 81 1.24 4.63 -17.72
CA GLU A 81 -0.03 4.35 -17.02
C GLU A 81 0.10 3.24 -15.98
N THR A 82 1.01 2.29 -16.22
CA THR A 82 1.35 1.20 -15.30
C THR A 82 2.17 1.64 -14.09
N GLY A 83 2.57 2.92 -14.04
CA GLY A 83 3.52 3.43 -13.06
C GLY A 83 4.94 2.91 -13.30
N CYS A 84 5.85 3.24 -12.38
CA CYS A 84 7.25 2.80 -12.38
C CYS A 84 7.59 2.09 -11.05
N PRO A 85 8.75 1.42 -10.95
CA PRO A 85 9.26 0.79 -9.71
C PRO A 85 9.45 1.73 -8.53
N SER A 86 9.44 3.04 -8.77
CA SER A 86 9.55 4.05 -7.71
C SER A 86 8.20 4.46 -7.15
N CYS A 87 7.08 4.23 -7.86
CA CYS A 87 5.76 4.69 -7.41
C CYS A 87 4.76 3.57 -7.11
N VAL A 88 4.50 2.65 -8.05
CA VAL A 88 3.44 1.64 -7.90
C VAL A 88 3.99 0.21 -8.01
N GLN A 89 4.98 -0.03 -8.87
CA GLN A 89 5.41 -1.39 -9.16
C GLN A 89 6.22 -1.99 -8.00
N ASN A 90 6.09 -3.30 -7.85
CA ASN A 90 6.73 -4.06 -6.79
C ASN A 90 7.44 -5.30 -7.36
N TYR A 91 8.69 -5.55 -6.97
CA TYR A 91 9.48 -6.66 -7.49
C TYR A 91 8.97 -8.05 -7.06
N ALA A 92 8.25 -8.15 -5.93
CA ALA A 92 7.70 -9.44 -5.46
C ALA A 92 6.28 -9.73 -5.99
N CYS A 93 5.70 -8.89 -6.83
CA CYS A 93 4.32 -9.05 -7.30
C CYS A 93 4.20 -8.94 -8.83
N HIS A 94 3.10 -9.46 -9.36
CA HIS A 94 2.79 -9.43 -10.79
C HIS A 94 2.38 -8.02 -11.23
N ASN A 95 3.25 -7.34 -11.97
CA ASN A 95 3.04 -5.92 -12.34
C ASN A 95 2.12 -5.71 -13.56
N GLU A 96 1.61 -6.78 -14.16
CA GLU A 96 0.80 -6.76 -15.38
C GLU A 96 -0.60 -6.15 -15.18
N VAL A 97 -1.11 -6.15 -13.95
CA VAL A 97 -2.45 -5.68 -13.58
C VAL A 97 -2.45 -4.36 -12.80
N ILE A 98 -1.43 -3.53 -13.04
CA ILE A 98 -1.23 -2.27 -12.30
C ILE A 98 -1.61 -1.07 -13.16
N HIS A 99 -2.44 -0.19 -12.59
CA HIS A 99 -2.72 1.14 -13.13
C HIS A 99 -2.57 2.21 -12.07
N LYS A 100 -1.74 3.22 -12.36
CA LYS A 100 -1.45 4.35 -11.46
C LYS A 100 -2.71 5.15 -11.15
N ASN A 101 -3.47 5.53 -12.18
CA ASN A 101 -4.66 6.36 -12.04
C ASN A 101 -5.75 5.65 -11.23
N THR A 102 -5.96 4.36 -11.48
CA THR A 102 -6.89 3.53 -10.71
C THR A 102 -6.45 3.39 -9.26
N ALA A 103 -5.15 3.21 -9.00
CA ALA A 103 -4.62 3.17 -7.63
C ALA A 103 -4.88 4.48 -6.87
N ILE A 104 -4.67 5.64 -7.52
CA ILE A 104 -4.99 6.96 -6.96
C ILE A 104 -6.48 7.07 -6.63
N MET A 105 -7.36 6.66 -7.55
CA MET A 105 -8.81 6.71 -7.36
C MET A 105 -9.25 5.89 -6.16
N ILE A 106 -8.76 4.65 -6.02
CA ILE A 106 -9.21 3.80 -4.92
C ILE A 106 -8.64 4.28 -3.58
N ILE A 107 -7.37 4.71 -3.52
CA ILE A 107 -6.80 5.25 -2.27
C ILE A 107 -7.57 6.48 -1.81
N LYS A 108 -7.97 7.37 -2.73
CA LYS A 108 -8.84 8.51 -2.41
C LYS A 108 -10.19 8.06 -1.85
N GLY A 109 -10.86 7.12 -2.52
CA GLY A 109 -12.15 6.58 -2.06
C GLY A 109 -12.06 5.93 -0.67
N VAL A 110 -10.99 5.18 -0.40
CA VAL A 110 -10.75 4.58 0.93
C VAL A 110 -10.52 5.66 1.98
N LEU A 111 -9.71 6.69 1.70
CA LEU A 111 -9.47 7.79 2.64
C LEU A 111 -10.71 8.66 2.90
N GLU A 112 -11.61 8.78 1.93
CA GLU A 112 -12.90 9.45 2.10
C GLU A 112 -13.84 8.61 2.97
N ALA A 113 -13.93 7.31 2.72
CA ALA A 113 -14.70 6.38 3.54
C ALA A 113 -14.19 6.34 4.99
N ASP A 114 -12.87 6.26 5.17
CA ASP A 114 -12.19 6.26 6.48
C ASP A 114 -12.62 7.47 7.34
N LYS A 115 -12.66 8.67 6.76
CA LYS A 115 -13.12 9.88 7.45
C LYS A 115 -14.58 9.80 7.89
N LEU A 116 -15.45 9.19 7.08
CA LEU A 116 -16.87 9.03 7.41
C LEU A 116 -17.06 8.05 8.57
N TYR A 117 -16.33 6.92 8.58
CA TYR A 117 -16.40 5.94 9.67
C TYR A 117 -15.88 6.47 11.01
N PHE A 118 -14.89 7.36 11.02
CA PHE A 118 -14.35 7.94 12.26
C PHE A 118 -15.05 9.23 12.71
N GLN A 119 -15.94 9.83 11.92
CA GLN A 119 -16.79 10.96 12.33
C GLN A 119 -18.06 10.53 13.07
N ASP A 120 -18.47 9.27 12.98
CA ASP A 120 -19.65 8.72 13.67
C ASP A 120 -19.38 8.31 15.13
N GLU A 121 -18.12 8.29 15.58
CA GLU A 121 -17.73 7.96 16.97
C GLU A 121 -17.38 9.18 17.85
N SER A 122 -17.65 10.42 17.40
CA SER A 122 -17.36 11.66 18.14
C SER A 122 -18.61 12.46 18.51
#